data_AF-A0A1H6DG33-F1
#
_entry.id   AF-A0A1H6DG33-F1
#
_cell.length_a   1.000
_cell.length_b   1.000
_cell.length_c   1.000
_cell.angle_alpha   90.00
_cell.angle_beta   90.00
_cell.angle_gamma   90.00
#
_symmetry.space_group_name_H-M   'P 1'
#
loop_
_entity.id
_entity.type
_entity.pdbx_description
1 polymer ?
#
loop_
_entity_poly.entity_id
_entity_poly.type
_entity_poly.pdbx_seq_one_letter_code
_entity_poly.pdbx_strand_id
1 'polypeptide(L)'
;MAPTSSEEHADLAHLDDLSEELTGRGHLTMIVTDGTPRLNVLDRTDPDRYGTVICERGSEDDLWFWWSWADRIAPVTDLRRAAAVIDRTLSSADAAA
;
A
#
# COMPACT_ATOMS: atom_id res chain seq x y z
N MET A 1 2.93 14.94 17.83
CA MET A 1 2.59 13.80 18.72
C MET A 1 3.29 12.59 18.10
N ALA A 2 4.17 11.93 18.83
CA ALA A 2 4.82 10.72 18.31
C ALA A 2 3.79 9.59 18.27
N PRO A 3 3.64 8.85 17.15
CA PRO A 3 2.83 7.64 17.17
C PRO A 3 3.41 6.73 18.25
N THR A 4 2.54 6.22 19.11
CA THR A 4 2.93 5.25 20.12
C THR A 4 3.20 3.94 19.40
N SER A 5 4.28 3.24 19.73
CA SER A 5 4.77 2.08 18.97
C SER A 5 3.82 0.88 18.86
N SER A 6 2.63 0.94 19.46
CA SER A 6 1.55 -0.02 19.21
C SER A 6 0.79 0.26 17.92
N GLU A 7 0.72 1.53 17.51
CA GLU A 7 0.06 2.00 16.29
C GLU A 7 0.91 1.61 15.07
N GLU A 8 2.23 1.82 15.16
CA GLU A 8 3.22 1.41 14.15
C GLU A 8 3.16 -0.11 13.87
N HIS A 9 2.96 -0.93 14.90
CA HIS A 9 2.78 -2.38 14.74
C HIS A 9 1.46 -2.74 14.06
N ALA A 10 0.38 -2.01 14.33
CA ALA A 10 -0.89 -2.23 13.64
C ALA A 10 -0.77 -1.85 12.16
N ASP A 11 -0.16 -0.72 11.84
CA ASP A 11 0.09 -0.30 10.46
C ASP A 11 0.92 -1.36 9.71
N LEU A 12 1.95 -1.89 10.35
CA LEU A 12 2.78 -2.95 9.79
C LEU A 12 2.00 -4.24 9.48
N ALA A 13 1.15 -4.69 10.39
CA ALA A 13 0.33 -5.88 10.16
C ALA A 13 -0.59 -5.70 8.93
N HIS A 14 -1.25 -4.54 8.80
CA HIS A 14 -2.10 -4.27 7.64
C HIS A 14 -1.31 -4.20 6.32
N LEU A 15 -0.09 -3.64 6.35
CA LEU A 15 0.79 -3.60 5.18
C LEU A 15 1.30 -5.00 4.81
N ASP A 16 1.55 -5.86 5.81
CA ASP A 16 1.96 -7.26 5.62
C ASP A 16 0.85 -8.08 4.96
N ASP A 17 -0.37 -8.03 5.49
CA ASP A 17 -1.57 -8.63 4.88
C ASP A 17 -1.77 -8.17 3.42
N LEU A 18 -1.62 -6.87 3.16
CA LEU A 18 -1.70 -6.32 1.80
C LEU A 18 -0.58 -6.84 0.90
N SER A 19 0.62 -7.02 1.46
CA SER A 19 1.78 -7.53 0.74
C SER A 19 1.60 -8.98 0.28
N GLU A 20 0.98 -9.82 1.12
CA GLU A 20 0.66 -11.21 0.77
C GLU A 20 -0.36 -11.28 -0.38
N GLU A 21 -1.42 -10.46 -0.31
CA GLU A 21 -2.45 -10.38 -1.37
C GLU A 21 -1.86 -9.92 -2.71
N LEU A 22 -0.91 -8.98 -2.70
CA LEU A 22 -0.23 -8.49 -3.89
C LEU A 22 0.80 -9.49 -4.44
N THR A 23 1.55 -10.15 -3.55
CA THR A 23 2.48 -11.22 -3.92
C THR A 23 1.76 -12.39 -4.58
N GLY A 24 0.58 -12.75 -4.07
CA GLY A 24 -0.29 -13.77 -4.69
C GLY A 24 -0.74 -13.42 -6.11
N ARG A 25 -0.75 -12.14 -6.48
CA ARG A 25 -1.06 -11.64 -7.83
C ARG A 25 0.18 -11.52 -8.73
N GLY A 26 1.37 -11.76 -8.20
CA GLY A 26 2.63 -11.71 -8.93
C GLY A 26 3.41 -10.40 -8.81
N HIS A 27 2.96 -9.48 -7.96
CA HIS A 27 3.69 -8.24 -7.65
C HIS A 27 4.80 -8.50 -6.63
N LEU A 28 5.86 -7.71 -6.67
CA LEU A 28 6.93 -7.73 -5.69
C LEU A 28 6.65 -6.68 -4.62
N THR A 29 6.56 -7.08 -3.37
CA THR A 29 6.27 -6.17 -2.26
C THR A 29 7.40 -6.10 -1.26
N MET A 30 7.70 -4.90 -0.76
CA MET A 30 8.76 -4.65 0.20
C MET A 30 8.28 -3.64 1.25
N ILE A 31 8.18 -4.09 2.50
CA ILE A 31 7.83 -3.23 3.63
C ILE A 31 9.08 -2.48 4.10
N VAL A 32 8.95 -1.17 4.25
CA VAL A 32 10.00 -0.28 4.77
C VAL A 32 9.50 0.30 6.08
N THR A 33 10.21 -0.04 7.16
CA THR A 33 9.90 0.41 8.53
C THR A 33 10.81 1.55 9.01
N ASP A 34 11.63 2.10 8.11
CA ASP A 34 12.52 3.22 8.42
C ASP A 34 11.71 4.53 8.41
N GLY A 35 11.36 4.99 9.62
CA GLY A 35 10.43 6.11 9.84
C GLY A 35 8.97 5.66 9.77
N THR A 36 8.15 6.32 8.96
CA THR A 36 6.75 5.92 8.76
C THR A 36 6.67 4.60 7.98
N PRO A 37 5.96 3.58 8.50
CA PRO A 37 5.82 2.29 7.84
C PRO A 37 5.13 2.44 6.49
N ARG A 38 5.75 1.88 5.46
CA ARG A 38 5.29 1.98 4.07
C ARG A 38 5.55 0.68 3.30
N LEU A 39 4.67 0.36 2.36
CA LEU A 39 4.78 -0.82 1.49
C LEU A 39 5.14 -0.36 0.08
N ASN A 40 6.34 -0.69 -0.37
CA ASN A 40 6.71 -0.54 -1.77
C ASN A 40 6.19 -1.74 -2.55
N VAL A 41 5.50 -1.47 -3.65
CA VAL A 41 4.97 -2.47 -4.58
C VAL A 41 5.64 -2.22 -5.93
N LEU A 42 6.27 -3.25 -6.48
CA LEU A 42 6.94 -3.22 -7.77
C LEU A 42 6.28 -4.26 -8.68
N ASP A 43 6.06 -3.88 -9.92
CA ASP A 43 5.62 -4.83 -10.93
C ASP A 43 6.80 -5.75 -11.29
N ARG A 44 6.57 -7.07 -11.28
CA ARG A 44 7.61 -8.05 -11.59
C ARG A 44 8.00 -8.04 -13.07
N THR A 45 7.08 -7.65 -13.94
CA THR A 45 7.29 -7.61 -15.39
C THR A 45 7.94 -6.30 -15.84
N ASP A 46 7.70 -5.22 -15.10
CA ASP A 46 8.26 -3.90 -15.39
C ASP A 46 8.79 -3.23 -14.10
N PRO A 47 10.12 -3.29 -13.84
CA PRO A 47 10.69 -2.72 -12.62
C PRO A 47 10.68 -1.17 -12.58
N ASP A 48 10.36 -0.50 -13.70
CA ASP A 48 10.14 0.95 -13.74
C ASP A 48 8.76 1.30 -13.15
N ARG A 49 7.82 0.33 -13.14
CA ARG A 49 6.52 0.45 -12.48
C ARG A 49 6.60 0.01 -11.03
N TYR A 50 6.71 1.01 -10.17
CA TYR A 50 6.56 0.82 -8.74
C TYR A 50 5.63 1.89 -8.15
N GLY A 51 5.15 1.62 -6.95
CA GLY A 51 4.51 2.62 -6.11
C GLY A 51 4.67 2.29 -4.64
N THR A 52 4.27 3.24 -3.82
CA THR A 52 4.40 3.13 -2.37
C THR A 52 3.03 3.34 -1.74
N VAL A 53 2.60 2.38 -0.93
CA VAL A 53 1.44 2.47 -0.05
C VAL A 53 1.93 2.92 1.32
N ILE A 54 1.17 3.77 1.97
CA ILE A 54 1.30 4.07 3.39
C ILE A 54 -0.04 3.81 4.07
N CYS A 55 -0.01 3.42 5.34
CA CYS A 55 -1.19 3.42 6.18
C CYS A 55 -1.26 4.78 6.89
N GLU A 56 -2.38 5.48 6.74
CA GLU A 56 -2.62 6.74 7.45
C GLU A 56 -4.06 6.78 7.96
N ARG A 57 -4.25 7.36 9.15
CA ARG A 57 -5.60 7.58 9.70
C ARG A 57 -6.30 8.70 8.95
N GLY A 58 -7.49 8.38 8.45
CA GLY A 58 -8.42 9.35 7.91
C GLY A 58 -9.00 10.27 8.99
N SER A 59 -9.85 11.18 8.54
CA SER A 59 -10.47 12.20 9.40
C SER A 59 -11.42 11.66 10.47
N GLU A 60 -11.84 10.39 10.37
CA GLU A 60 -12.83 9.75 11.26
C GLU A 60 -12.22 8.61 12.11
N ASP A 61 -10.89 8.63 12.35
CA ASP A 61 -10.14 7.57 13.05
C ASP A 61 -10.06 6.22 12.27
N ASP A 62 -10.69 6.12 11.11
CA ASP A 62 -10.52 4.98 10.20
C ASP A 62 -9.11 4.93 9.63
N LEU A 63 -8.50 3.73 9.62
CA LEU A 63 -7.24 3.46 8.94
C LEU A 63 -7.47 3.24 7.44
N TRP A 64 -6.74 3.98 6.61
CA TRP A 64 -6.83 3.91 5.16
C TRP A 64 -5.49 3.61 4.53
N PHE A 65 -5.51 2.82 3.46
CA PHE A 65 -4.38 2.69 2.56
C PHE A 65 -4.33 3.91 1.63
N TRP A 66 -3.22 4.62 1.68
CA TRP A 66 -2.91 5.75 0.85
C TRP A 66 -1.78 5.40 -0.10
N TRP A 67 -1.86 5.87 -1.33
CA TRP A 67 -0.85 5.63 -2.34
C TRP A 67 -0.08 6.92 -2.59
N SER A 68 1.24 6.86 -2.73
CA SER A 68 2.06 8.08 -2.90
C SER A 68 1.72 8.93 -4.14
N TRP A 69 0.98 8.38 -5.11
CA TRP A 69 0.48 9.12 -6.27
C TRP A 69 -1.04 9.10 -6.46
N ALA A 70 -1.80 8.41 -5.61
CA ALA A 70 -3.26 8.36 -5.71
C ALA A 70 -3.92 8.69 -4.37
N ASP A 71 -4.93 9.57 -4.42
CA ASP A 71 -5.81 9.84 -3.29
C ASP A 71 -6.54 8.55 -2.88
N ARG A 72 -6.41 8.17 -1.59
CA ARG A 72 -7.14 7.12 -0.87
C ARG A 72 -7.55 5.89 -1.69
N ILE A 73 -6.85 4.79 -1.48
CA ILE A 73 -7.13 3.52 -2.19
C ILE A 73 -8.38 2.85 -1.64
N ALA A 74 -8.34 2.49 -0.35
CA ALA A 74 -9.37 1.73 0.35
C ALA A 74 -9.10 1.76 1.87
N PRO A 75 -10.12 1.52 2.71
CA PRO A 75 -9.91 1.29 4.13
C PRO A 75 -9.10 -0.01 4.36
N VAL A 76 -8.37 -0.09 5.48
CA VAL A 76 -7.53 -1.27 5.79
C VAL A 76 -8.31 -2.57 5.96
N THR A 77 -9.62 -2.47 6.20
CA THR A 77 -10.55 -3.61 6.26
C THR A 77 -10.82 -4.26 4.89
N ASP A 78 -10.49 -3.58 3.79
CA ASP A 78 -10.80 -4.00 2.40
C ASP A 78 -9.52 -4.23 1.58
N LEU A 79 -8.67 -5.17 2.02
CA LEU A 79 -7.42 -5.56 1.35
C LEU A 79 -7.62 -5.90 -0.12
N ARG A 80 -8.68 -6.63 -0.45
CA ARG A 80 -8.97 -7.03 -1.85
C ARG A 80 -9.22 -5.83 -2.75
N ARG A 81 -9.93 -4.82 -2.23
CA ARG A 81 -10.19 -3.58 -2.95
C ARG A 81 -8.91 -2.78 -3.09
N ALA A 82 -8.11 -2.68 -2.02
CA ALA A 82 -6.81 -2.04 -2.06
C ALA A 82 -5.92 -2.65 -3.14
N ALA A 83 -5.72 -3.97 -3.10
CA ALA A 83 -4.93 -4.69 -4.08
C ALA A 83 -5.47 -4.59 -5.51
N ALA A 84 -6.79 -4.58 -5.71
CA ALA A 84 -7.39 -4.40 -7.04
C ALA A 84 -7.16 -2.99 -7.61
N VAL A 85 -7.25 -1.96 -6.77
CA VAL A 85 -6.94 -0.59 -7.20
C VAL A 85 -5.46 -0.47 -7.52
N ILE A 86 -4.56 -1.02 -6.69
CA ILE A 86 -3.11 -1.03 -6.92
C ILE A 86 -2.76 -1.73 -8.22
N ASP A 87 -3.31 -2.93 -8.43
CA ASP A 87 -3.13 -3.70 -9.67
C ASP A 87 -3.61 -2.92 -10.90
N ARG A 88 -4.81 -2.32 -10.82
CA ARG A 88 -5.36 -1.48 -11.89
C ARG A 88 -4.50 -0.26 -12.19
N THR A 89 -3.94 0.34 -11.15
CA THR A 89 -3.11 1.54 -11.14
C THR A 89 -1.75 1.26 -11.79
N LEU A 90 -1.11 0.15 -11.42
CA LEU A 90 0.12 -0.34 -12.05
C LEU A 90 -0.12 -0.79 -13.50
N SER A 91 -1.27 -1.39 -13.80
CA SER A 91 -1.66 -1.76 -15.17
C SER A 91 -1.97 -0.53 -16.04
N SER A 92 -2.66 0.48 -15.49
CA SER A 92 -3.10 1.68 -16.21
C SER A 92 -2.00 2.71 -16.44
N ALA A 93 -0.86 2.62 -15.76
CA ALA A 93 0.32 3.46 -16.03
C ALA A 93 0.92 3.24 -17.44
N ASP A 94 0.27 2.41 -18.28
CA ASP A 94 0.60 2.19 -19.69
C ASP A 94 0.05 3.26 -20.65
N ALA A 95 -0.82 4.17 -20.18
CA ALA A 95 -1.53 5.08 -21.08
C ALA A 95 -0.93 6.49 -21.22
N ALA A 96 0.27 6.75 -20.67
CA ALA A 96 0.92 8.06 -20.80
C ALA A 96 2.40 7.91 -21.15
N ALA A 97 2.65 7.57 -22.42
CA ALA A 97 3.89 7.88 -23.14
C ALA A 97 3.55 8.78 -24.33
#